data_AF-A0A1A6A786-F1
#
_entry.id   AF-A0A1A6A786-F1
#
_cell.length_a   1.000
_cell.length_b   1.000
_cell.length_c   1.000
_cell.angle_alpha   90.00
_cell.angle_beta   90.00
_cell.angle_gamma   90.00
#
_symmetry.space_group_name_H-M   'P 1'
#
loop_
_entity.id
_entity.type
_entity.pdbx_description
1 polymer ?
#
loop_
_entity_poly.entity_id
_entity_poly.type
_entity_poly.pdbx_seq_one_letter_code
_entity_poly.pdbx_strand_id
1 'polypeptide(L)'
;MSNPTDLFNQAKSAATSVASTAINTATNLANQATNLATQAANSDAAANATAQAKSLGGQAVSTAGSLAGQAHAQAHSLAPGVIPAPAGTTEGVDNRGDLSPTDEVGKAKFEKLFESRHTPAELQDKGILKGAPGDSLAGKRADLEKAMHKDQLDREIAQRPQPEELVKKGILNPDEAPPSK
;
A
#
# COMPACT_ATOMS: atom_id res chain seq x y z
N MET A 1 7.42 -8.50 -18.99
CA MET A 1 7.87 -9.34 -17.85
C MET A 1 9.36 -9.10 -17.70
N SER A 2 9.77 -8.28 -16.72
CA SER A 2 11.20 -8.01 -16.48
C SER A 2 11.89 -9.29 -16.03
N ASN A 3 12.99 -9.64 -16.67
CA ASN A 3 13.70 -10.90 -16.41
C ASN A 3 14.38 -10.79 -15.03
N PRO A 4 14.27 -11.80 -14.13
CA PRO A 4 14.91 -11.74 -12.80
C PRO A 4 16.43 -11.51 -12.85
N THR A 5 17.08 -11.87 -13.95
CA THR A 5 18.49 -11.56 -14.24
C THR A 5 18.76 -10.06 -14.43
N ASP A 6 17.82 -9.29 -14.99
CA ASP A 6 18.00 -7.85 -15.23
C ASP A 6 17.96 -7.05 -13.92
N LEU A 7 17.07 -7.43 -13.00
CA LEU A 7 16.97 -6.78 -11.68
C LEU A 7 18.23 -7.01 -10.84
N PHE A 8 18.76 -8.24 -10.85
CA PHE A 8 19.99 -8.57 -10.13
C PHE A 8 21.20 -7.80 -10.70
N ASN A 9 21.30 -7.69 -12.02
CA ASN A 9 22.37 -6.94 -12.68
C ASN A 9 22.25 -5.43 -12.43
N GLN A 10 21.04 -4.89 -12.44
CA GLN A 10 20.77 -3.48 -12.14
C GLN A 10 21.10 -3.14 -10.68
N ALA A 11 20.71 -4.00 -9.73
CA ALA A 11 21.04 -3.85 -8.32
C ALA A 11 22.54 -3.91 -8.06
N LYS A 12 23.25 -4.83 -8.73
CA LYS A 12 24.71 -4.92 -8.67
C LYS A 12 25.39 -3.65 -9.20
N SER A 13 24.90 -3.10 -10.32
CA SER A 13 25.44 -1.85 -10.89
C SER A 13 25.19 -0.65 -9.96
N ALA A 14 24.01 -0.55 -9.37
CA ALA A 14 23.67 0.52 -8.42
C ALA A 14 24.53 0.46 -7.15
N ALA A 15 24.67 -0.73 -6.55
CA ALA A 15 25.51 -0.94 -5.38
C ALA A 15 26.98 -0.61 -5.66
N THR A 16 27.49 -0.99 -6.85
CA THR A 16 28.86 -0.68 -7.27
C THR A 16 29.05 0.84 -7.43
N SER A 17 28.06 1.55 -7.99
CA SER A 17 28.09 3.01 -8.13
C SER A 17 28.14 3.70 -6.77
N VAL A 18 27.25 3.35 -5.84
CA VAL A 18 27.21 3.94 -4.49
C VAL A 18 28.51 3.66 -3.74
N ALA A 19 29.04 2.43 -3.82
CA ALA A 19 30.31 2.07 -3.21
C ALA A 19 31.48 2.90 -3.77
N SER A 20 31.54 3.08 -5.10
CA SER A 20 32.58 3.90 -5.73
C SER A 20 32.50 5.38 -5.32
N THR A 21 31.29 5.95 -5.22
CA THR A 21 31.07 7.32 -4.73
C THR A 21 31.49 7.47 -3.27
N ALA A 22 31.15 6.49 -2.42
CA ALA A 22 31.55 6.46 -1.02
C ALA A 22 33.07 6.41 -0.85
N ILE A 23 33.75 5.53 -1.59
CA ILE A 23 35.20 5.40 -1.58
C ILE A 23 35.87 6.70 -2.03
N ASN A 24 35.45 7.26 -3.16
CA ASN A 24 36.01 8.51 -3.67
C ASN A 24 35.81 9.67 -2.69
N THR A 25 34.63 9.76 -2.06
CA THR A 25 34.35 10.78 -1.05
C THR A 25 35.22 10.62 0.19
N ALA A 26 35.33 9.40 0.71
CA ALA A 26 36.14 9.09 1.88
C ALA A 26 37.63 9.36 1.61
N THR A 27 38.14 8.99 0.44
CA THR A 27 39.52 9.29 0.02
C THR A 27 39.78 10.79 -0.06
N ASN A 28 38.86 11.57 -0.63
CA ASN A 28 38.99 13.03 -0.68
C ASN A 28 38.94 13.69 0.71
N LEU A 29 38.11 13.18 1.61
CA LEU A 29 38.03 13.68 2.99
C LEU A 29 39.29 13.30 3.79
N ALA A 30 39.78 12.07 3.62
CA ALA A 30 41.02 11.61 4.25
C ALA A 30 42.23 12.44 3.81
N ASN A 31 42.35 12.72 2.50
CA ASN A 31 43.42 13.58 1.99
C ASN A 31 43.35 15.00 2.57
N GLN A 32 42.15 15.58 2.73
CA GLN A 32 41.96 16.88 3.38
C GLN A 32 42.34 16.85 4.87
N ALA A 33 41.98 15.78 5.59
CA ALA A 33 42.34 15.60 7.00
C ALA A 33 43.85 15.41 7.20
N THR A 34 44.52 14.65 6.33
CA THR A 34 45.98 14.47 6.36
C THR A 34 46.70 15.80 6.10
N ASN A 35 46.26 16.58 5.12
CA ASN A 35 46.82 17.92 4.85
C ASN A 35 46.64 18.89 6.03
N LEU A 36 45.54 18.76 6.79
CA LEU A 36 45.31 19.53 8.00
C LEU A 36 46.23 19.09 9.15
N ALA A 37 46.43 17.78 9.32
CA ALA A 37 47.32 17.23 10.34
C ALA A 37 48.77 17.66 10.12
N THR A 38 49.25 17.70 8.87
CA THR A 38 50.59 18.19 8.53
C THR A 38 50.75 19.69 8.76
N GLN A 39 49.70 20.49 8.57
CA GLN A 39 49.72 21.94 8.88
C GLN A 39 49.73 22.20 10.40
N ALA A 40 49.00 21.40 11.19
CA ALA A 40 48.96 21.53 12.65
C ALA A 40 50.29 21.17 13.33
N ALA A 41 51.12 20.34 12.71
CA ALA A 41 52.43 19.96 13.23
C ALA A 41 53.50 21.08 13.17
N ASN A 42 53.27 22.14 12.39
CA ASN A 42 54.33 23.09 12.03
C ASN A 42 54.26 24.52 12.62
N SER A 43 53.19 24.96 13.31
CA SER A 43 53.17 26.22 14.12
C SER A 43 51.76 26.50 14.67
N ASP A 44 51.66 27.03 15.91
CA ASP A 44 50.58 27.78 16.63
C ASP A 44 49.14 27.85 16.07
N ALA A 45 48.65 26.80 15.41
CA ALA A 45 47.41 26.77 14.66
C ALA A 45 46.32 25.93 15.34
N ALA A 46 46.38 25.69 16.65
CA ALA A 46 45.41 24.81 17.34
C ALA A 46 43.95 25.28 17.20
N ALA A 47 43.71 26.60 17.22
CA ALA A 47 42.39 27.18 17.01
C ALA A 47 41.90 27.05 15.54
N ASN A 48 42.80 27.24 14.57
CA ASN A 48 42.49 27.10 13.14
C ASN A 48 42.29 25.63 12.75
N ALA A 49 43.10 24.72 13.32
CA ALA A 49 42.97 23.28 13.16
C ALA A 49 41.64 22.76 13.73
N THR A 50 41.20 23.27 14.88
CA THR A 50 39.91 22.90 15.49
C THR A 50 38.74 23.42 14.65
N ALA A 51 38.81 24.67 14.16
CA ALA A 51 37.78 25.24 13.28
C ALA A 51 37.68 24.48 11.95
N GLN A 52 38.82 24.14 11.34
CA GLN A 52 38.87 23.36 10.10
C GLN A 52 38.42 21.90 10.31
N ALA A 53 38.81 21.25 11.41
CA ALA A 53 38.33 19.90 11.75
C ALA A 53 36.82 19.86 11.97
N LYS A 54 36.25 20.88 12.60
CA LYS A 54 34.79 21.03 12.76
C LYS A 54 34.09 21.22 11.41
N SER A 55 34.70 21.97 10.49
CA SER A 55 34.17 22.15 9.13
C SER A 55 34.23 20.86 8.30
N LEU A 56 35.33 20.10 8.37
CA LEU A 56 35.49 18.79 7.73
C LEU A 56 34.51 17.77 8.31
N GLY A 57 34.31 17.78 9.64
CA GLY A 57 33.29 16.97 10.30
C GLY A 57 31.87 17.30 9.81
N GLY A 58 31.54 18.59 9.67
CA GLY A 58 30.26 19.02 9.11
C GLY A 58 30.07 18.64 7.64
N GLN A 59 31.12 18.73 6.82
CA GLN A 59 31.14 18.29 5.43
C GLN A 59 30.99 16.76 5.31
N ALA A 60 31.62 16.00 6.21
CA ALA A 60 31.48 14.54 6.26
C ALA A 60 30.03 14.12 6.55
N VAL A 61 29.40 14.75 7.55
CA VAL A 61 28.02 14.47 7.95
C VAL A 61 27.02 14.84 6.83
N SER A 62 27.17 16.01 6.22
CA SER A 62 26.30 16.45 5.12
C SER A 62 26.48 15.60 3.86
N THR A 63 27.71 15.20 3.53
CA THR A 63 27.97 14.34 2.37
C THR A 63 27.45 12.92 2.61
N ALA A 64 27.60 12.38 3.83
CA ALA A 64 27.01 11.10 4.21
C ALA A 64 25.48 11.12 4.13
N GLY A 65 24.84 12.20 4.60
CA GLY A 65 23.39 12.39 4.48
C GLY A 65 22.93 12.48 3.02
N SER A 66 23.66 13.21 2.18
CA SER A 66 23.35 13.34 0.74
C SER A 66 23.52 12.02 -0.02
N LEU A 67 24.58 11.26 0.28
CA LEU A 67 24.83 9.94 -0.30
C LEU A 67 23.80 8.92 0.14
N ALA A 68 23.40 8.94 1.41
CA ALA A 68 22.31 8.10 1.92
C ALA A 68 20.98 8.41 1.21
N GLY A 69 20.66 9.69 0.99
CA GLY A 69 19.49 10.12 0.23
C GLY A 69 19.52 9.68 -1.23
N GLN A 70 20.68 9.78 -1.89
CA GLN A 70 20.87 9.31 -3.28
C GLN A 70 20.74 7.79 -3.40
N ALA A 71 21.34 7.04 -2.48
CA ALA A 71 21.22 5.58 -2.43
C ALA A 71 19.76 5.14 -2.21
N HIS A 72 19.04 5.86 -1.35
CA HIS A 72 17.62 5.62 -1.11
C HIS A 72 16.76 5.88 -2.35
N ALA A 73 16.95 7.02 -3.03
CA ALA A 73 16.24 7.35 -4.26
C ALA A 73 16.53 6.34 -5.39
N GLN A 74 17.78 5.89 -5.50
CA GLN A 74 18.16 4.86 -6.46
C GLN A 74 17.47 3.52 -6.13
N ALA A 75 17.48 3.08 -4.87
CA ALA A 75 16.78 1.85 -4.46
C ALA A 75 15.27 1.88 -4.78
N HIS A 76 14.61 3.02 -4.56
CA HIS A 76 13.20 3.20 -4.90
C HIS A 76 12.93 3.07 -6.41
N SER A 77 13.84 3.58 -7.26
CA SER A 77 13.72 3.45 -8.73
C SER A 77 13.86 2.01 -9.23
N LEU A 78 14.63 1.17 -8.51
CA LEU A 78 14.84 -0.24 -8.85
C LEU A 78 13.68 -1.15 -8.40
N ALA A 79 12.94 -0.77 -7.35
CA ALA A 79 11.85 -1.58 -6.82
C ALA A 79 10.64 -0.71 -6.39
N PRO A 80 9.83 -0.21 -7.35
CA PRO A 80 8.70 0.68 -7.06
C PRO A 80 7.60 0.04 -6.19
N GLY A 81 7.56 -1.29 -6.09
CA GLY A 81 6.56 -2.04 -5.34
C GLY A 81 6.93 -2.35 -3.89
N VAL A 82 8.16 -2.05 -3.45
CA VAL A 82 8.61 -2.24 -2.06
C VAL A 82 8.63 -0.87 -1.40
N ILE A 83 7.61 -0.57 -0.60
CA ILE A 83 7.56 0.65 0.19
C ILE A 83 8.66 0.55 1.26
N PRO A 84 9.66 1.45 1.29
CA PRO A 84 10.65 1.46 2.36
C PRO A 84 9.97 1.73 3.70
N ALA A 85 10.39 1.04 4.76
CA ALA A 85 9.98 1.42 6.11
C ALA A 85 10.40 2.89 6.36
N PRO A 86 9.48 3.76 6.81
CA PRO A 86 9.76 5.19 6.95
C PRO A 86 10.94 5.36 7.90
N ALA A 87 11.98 6.03 7.42
CA ALA A 87 13.15 6.37 8.20
C ALA A 87 12.74 7.39 9.28
N GLY A 88 12.36 6.91 10.47
CA GLY A 88 12.48 7.60 11.75
C GLY A 88 11.80 8.95 11.97
N THR A 89 11.18 9.57 10.97
CA THR A 89 10.34 10.75 11.15
C THR A 89 8.90 10.32 10.94
N THR A 90 8.11 10.40 12.02
CA THR A 90 6.64 10.33 12.06
C THR A 90 5.96 11.46 11.26
N GLU A 91 6.59 11.92 10.18
CA GLU A 91 6.06 12.91 9.24
C GLU A 91 5.70 12.17 7.94
N GLY A 92 4.44 11.72 7.82
CA GLY A 92 3.94 11.20 6.54
C GLY A 92 2.88 10.10 6.63
N VAL A 93 2.77 9.41 7.76
CA VAL A 93 1.64 8.50 8.03
C VAL A 93 0.59 9.24 8.84
N ASP A 94 -0.41 9.77 8.13
CA ASP A 94 -1.57 10.35 8.77
C ASP A 94 -2.45 9.24 9.37
N ASN A 95 -2.23 8.97 10.65
CA ASN A 95 -3.01 8.02 11.45
C ASN A 95 -4.34 8.59 11.94
N ARG A 96 -4.69 9.82 11.55
CA ARG A 96 -6.00 10.37 11.90
C ARG A 96 -7.08 9.55 11.19
N GLY A 97 -8.06 9.11 11.97
CA GLY A 97 -9.22 8.35 11.49
C GLY A 97 -10.25 9.23 10.77
N ASP A 98 -10.02 10.54 10.68
CA ASP A 98 -10.89 11.44 9.96
C ASP A 98 -10.49 11.54 8.47
N LEU A 99 -11.50 11.77 7.63
CA LEU A 99 -11.35 12.01 6.19
C LEU A 99 -11.74 13.45 5.85
N SER A 100 -11.51 14.37 6.80
CA SER A 100 -11.91 15.77 6.65
C SER A 100 -10.99 16.43 5.60
N PRO A 101 -11.52 17.08 4.55
CA PRO A 101 -10.70 17.72 3.50
C PRO A 101 -10.11 19.08 3.94
N THR A 102 -9.94 19.31 5.23
CA THR A 102 -9.48 20.61 5.75
C THR A 102 -8.01 20.84 5.46
N ASP A 103 -7.21 19.77 5.52
CA ASP A 103 -5.77 19.81 5.31
C ASP A 103 -5.38 19.21 3.95
N GLU A 104 -4.24 19.61 3.40
CA GLU A 104 -3.75 19.10 2.10
C GLU A 104 -3.52 17.58 2.10
N VAL A 105 -2.99 17.03 3.21
CA VAL A 105 -2.79 15.58 3.39
C VAL A 105 -4.14 14.85 3.41
N GLY A 106 -5.14 15.43 4.07
CA GLY A 106 -6.51 14.90 4.10
C GLY A 106 -7.17 14.90 2.73
N LYS A 107 -6.99 15.98 1.95
CA LYS A 107 -7.44 16.07 0.55
C LYS A 107 -6.80 14.99 -0.32
N ALA A 108 -5.50 14.78 -0.21
CA ALA A 108 -4.81 13.74 -0.97
C ALA A 108 -5.30 12.33 -0.62
N LYS A 109 -5.54 12.06 0.68
CA LYS A 109 -6.11 10.79 1.15
C LYS A 109 -7.55 10.60 0.65
N PHE A 110 -8.36 11.66 0.69
CA PHE A 110 -9.72 11.66 0.18
C PHE A 110 -9.75 11.36 -1.33
N GLU A 111 -8.94 12.05 -2.13
CA GLU A 111 -8.88 11.86 -3.59
C GLU A 111 -8.53 10.40 -3.93
N LYS A 112 -7.50 9.85 -3.26
CA LYS A 112 -7.11 8.44 -3.43
C LYS A 112 -8.24 7.46 -3.12
N LEU A 113 -8.99 7.70 -2.04
CA LEU A 113 -10.12 6.84 -1.69
C LEU A 113 -11.29 7.01 -2.67
N PHE A 114 -11.50 8.23 -3.15
CA PHE A 114 -12.55 8.54 -4.10
C PHE A 114 -12.30 7.89 -5.46
N GLU A 115 -11.06 7.86 -5.95
CA GLU A 115 -10.67 7.11 -7.15
C GLU A 115 -10.96 5.62 -7.01
N SER A 116 -10.76 5.05 -5.81
CA SER A 116 -11.00 3.63 -5.53
C SER A 116 -12.47 3.27 -5.26
N ARG A 117 -13.38 4.25 -5.32
CA ARG A 117 -14.80 4.02 -5.01
C ARG A 117 -15.45 3.14 -6.08
N HIS A 118 -16.33 2.25 -5.65
CA HIS A 118 -17.16 1.47 -6.58
C HIS A 118 -18.30 2.31 -7.13
N THR A 119 -18.75 1.97 -8.34
CA THR A 119 -19.92 2.61 -8.94
C THR A 119 -21.21 2.17 -8.23
N PRO A 120 -22.28 2.99 -8.25
CA PRO A 120 -23.55 2.62 -7.64
C PRO A 120 -24.15 1.32 -8.19
N ALA A 121 -23.96 1.04 -9.48
CA ALA A 121 -24.43 -0.19 -10.13
C ALA A 121 -23.72 -1.42 -9.54
N GLU A 122 -22.39 -1.39 -9.41
CA GLU A 122 -21.65 -2.49 -8.79
C GLU A 122 -22.06 -2.74 -7.33
N LEU A 123 -22.45 -1.70 -6.61
CA LEU A 123 -22.96 -1.84 -5.24
C LEU A 123 -24.37 -2.45 -5.20
N GLN A 124 -25.19 -2.25 -6.22
CA GLN A 124 -26.47 -2.93 -6.38
C GLN A 124 -26.28 -4.40 -6.72
N ASP A 125 -25.36 -4.71 -7.64
CA ASP A 125 -25.04 -6.08 -8.03
C ASP A 125 -24.47 -6.88 -6.85
N LYS A 126 -23.66 -6.24 -6.00
CA LYS A 126 -23.17 -6.83 -4.74
C LYS A 126 -24.24 -6.93 -3.65
N GLY A 127 -25.47 -6.48 -3.91
CA GLY A 127 -26.59 -6.50 -2.97
C GLY A 127 -26.47 -5.53 -1.79
N ILE A 128 -25.49 -4.63 -1.83
CA ILE A 128 -25.21 -3.63 -0.79
C ILE A 128 -26.23 -2.49 -0.90
N LEU A 129 -26.45 -1.97 -2.11
CA LEU A 129 -27.42 -0.91 -2.38
C LEU A 129 -28.74 -1.51 -2.87
N LYS A 130 -29.87 -1.20 -2.21
CA LYS A 130 -31.19 -1.77 -2.52
C LYS A 130 -31.97 -1.06 -3.65
N GLY A 131 -31.48 0.09 -4.12
CA GLY A 131 -32.16 0.91 -5.12
C GLY A 131 -31.25 2.03 -5.63
N ALA A 132 -31.79 3.01 -6.36
CA ALA A 132 -31.00 4.14 -6.84
C ALA A 132 -30.45 4.96 -5.65
N PRO A 133 -29.25 5.59 -5.78
CA PRO A 133 -28.74 6.50 -4.77
C PRO A 133 -29.75 7.62 -4.48
N GLY A 134 -30.07 7.84 -3.21
CA GLY A 134 -31.03 8.85 -2.78
C GLY A 134 -32.49 8.37 -2.70
N ASP A 135 -32.80 7.14 -3.09
CA ASP A 135 -34.14 6.58 -2.90
C ASP A 135 -34.34 6.09 -1.45
N SER A 136 -34.99 6.92 -0.64
CA SER A 136 -35.30 6.60 0.76
C SER A 136 -36.26 5.43 0.96
N LEU A 137 -37.03 5.04 -0.06
CA LEU A 137 -38.03 3.97 0.02
C LEU A 137 -37.49 2.61 -0.46
N ALA A 138 -36.31 2.56 -1.07
CA ALA A 138 -35.72 1.34 -1.61
C ALA A 138 -35.66 0.20 -0.57
N GLY A 139 -35.29 0.51 0.68
CA GLY A 139 -35.27 -0.48 1.77
C GLY A 139 -36.65 -1.06 2.06
N LYS A 140 -37.66 -0.20 2.19
CA LYS A 140 -39.05 -0.62 2.48
C LYS A 140 -39.64 -1.46 1.35
N ARG A 141 -39.31 -1.14 0.09
CA ARG A 141 -39.73 -1.93 -1.08
C ARG A 141 -39.11 -3.33 -1.05
N ALA A 142 -37.81 -3.42 -0.78
CA ALA A 142 -37.12 -4.71 -0.63
C ALA A 142 -37.68 -5.55 0.54
N ASP A 143 -38.05 -4.91 1.65
CA ASP A 143 -38.68 -5.60 2.79
C ASP A 143 -40.06 -6.15 2.43
N LEU A 144 -40.86 -5.39 1.67
CA LEU A 144 -42.16 -5.83 1.18
C LEU A 144 -42.02 -7.00 0.21
N GLU A 145 -41.12 -6.90 -0.77
CA GLU A 145 -40.83 -7.97 -1.73
C GLU A 145 -40.40 -9.26 -1.01
N LYS A 146 -39.55 -9.13 0.02
CA LYS A 146 -39.15 -10.26 0.87
C LYS A 146 -40.33 -10.89 1.60
N ALA A 147 -41.24 -10.09 2.16
CA ALA A 147 -42.43 -10.61 2.82
C ALA A 147 -43.35 -11.34 1.83
N MET A 148 -43.57 -10.77 0.64
CA MET A 148 -44.36 -11.41 -0.41
C MET A 148 -43.76 -12.74 -0.87
N HIS A 149 -42.43 -12.80 -1.05
CA HIS A 149 -41.74 -14.05 -1.38
C HIS A 149 -41.82 -15.06 -0.25
N LYS A 150 -41.75 -14.63 1.00
CA LYS A 150 -41.93 -15.49 2.16
C LYS A 150 -43.33 -16.11 2.17
N ASP A 151 -44.37 -15.30 2.00
CA ASP A 151 -45.76 -15.78 1.97
C ASP A 151 -46.01 -16.72 0.78
N GLN A 152 -45.39 -16.44 -0.37
CA GLN A 152 -45.43 -17.34 -1.53
C GLN A 152 -44.78 -18.69 -1.21
N LEU A 153 -43.56 -18.67 -0.66
CA LEU A 153 -42.83 -19.87 -0.30
C LEU A 153 -43.57 -20.70 0.75
N ASP A 154 -44.14 -20.05 1.77
CA ASP A 154 -44.91 -20.73 2.81
C ASP A 154 -46.13 -21.46 2.23
N ARG A 155 -46.81 -20.86 1.23
CA ARG A 155 -47.91 -21.52 0.48
C ARG A 155 -47.43 -22.70 -0.36
N GLU A 156 -46.34 -22.54 -1.09
CA GLU A 156 -45.79 -23.60 -1.96
C GLU A 156 -45.27 -24.79 -1.15
N ILE A 157 -44.64 -24.53 0.00
CA ILE A 157 -44.20 -25.58 0.92
C ILE A 157 -45.39 -26.33 1.50
N ALA A 158 -46.46 -25.64 1.88
CA ALA A 158 -47.67 -26.29 2.39
C ALA A 158 -48.34 -27.20 1.36
N GLN A 159 -48.24 -26.87 0.07
CA GLN A 159 -48.78 -27.65 -1.06
C GLN A 159 -47.77 -28.62 -1.67
N ARG A 160 -46.62 -28.82 -1.03
CA ARG A 160 -45.53 -29.65 -1.57
C ARG A 160 -46.02 -31.10 -1.79
N PRO A 161 -45.97 -31.61 -3.04
CA PRO A 161 -46.35 -32.99 -3.33
C PRO A 161 -45.42 -33.99 -2.65
N GLN A 162 -45.98 -35.13 -2.24
CA GLN A 162 -45.18 -36.21 -1.67
C GLN A 162 -44.30 -36.87 -2.75
N PRO A 163 -43.13 -37.44 -2.39
CA PRO A 163 -42.21 -38.08 -3.33
C PRO A 163 -42.89 -39.15 -4.21
N GLU A 164 -43.81 -39.92 -3.65
CA GLU A 164 -44.52 -41.01 -4.34
C GLU A 164 -45.43 -40.45 -5.46
N GLU A 165 -46.03 -39.28 -5.26
CA GLU A 165 -46.80 -38.59 -6.29
C GLU A 165 -45.91 -38.11 -7.43
N LEU A 166 -44.67 -37.72 -7.14
CA LEU A 166 -43.70 -37.30 -8.14
C LEU A 166 -43.20 -38.49 -8.97
N VAL A 167 -43.03 -39.67 -8.36
CA VAL A 167 -42.72 -40.93 -9.06
C VAL A 167 -43.88 -41.32 -9.99
N LYS A 168 -45.12 -41.23 -9.51
CA LYS A 168 -46.31 -41.51 -10.32
C LYS A 168 -46.45 -40.56 -11.52
N LYS A 169 -46.02 -39.31 -11.36
CA LYS A 169 -46.00 -38.31 -12.44
C LYS A 169 -44.79 -38.46 -13.38
N GLY A 170 -43.88 -39.41 -13.12
CA GLY A 170 -42.66 -39.63 -13.91
C GLY A 170 -41.60 -38.53 -13.77
N ILE A 171 -41.71 -37.68 -12.74
CA ILE A 171 -40.77 -36.59 -12.46
C ILE A 171 -39.58 -37.12 -11.64
N LEU A 172 -39.84 -38.07 -10.74
CA LEU A 172 -38.83 -38.68 -9.88
C LEU A 172 -38.66 -40.17 -10.23
N ASN A 173 -37.42 -40.65 -10.30
CA ASN A 173 -37.17 -42.07 -10.47
C ASN A 173 -37.42 -42.82 -9.15
N PRO A 174 -37.94 -44.06 -9.18
CA PRO A 174 -38.23 -44.82 -7.97
C PRO A 174 -36.98 -45.13 -7.12
N ASP A 175 -35.80 -45.19 -7.74
CA ASP A 175 -34.52 -45.46 -7.07
C ASP A 175 -33.88 -44.20 -6.44
N GLU A 176 -34.35 -43.01 -6.84
CA GLU A 176 -33.89 -41.70 -6.34
C GLU A 176 -34.87 -41.11 -5.31
N ALA A 177 -35.95 -41.84 -4.96
CA ALA A 177 -36.90 -41.39 -3.95
C ALA A 177 -36.23 -41.35 -2.57
N PRO A 178 -36.27 -40.21 -1.85
CA PRO A 178 -35.69 -40.13 -0.51
C PRO A 178 -36.41 -41.12 0.42
N PRO A 179 -35.69 -41.74 1.37
CA PRO A 179 -36.31 -42.69 2.29
C PRO A 179 -37.40 -41.99 3.10
N SER A 180 -38.62 -42.51 3.01
CA SER A 180 -39.76 -42.03 3.79
C SER A 180 -39.40 -42.13 5.28
N LYS A 181 -39.34 -40.99 5.98
CA LYS A 181 -39.09 -40.94 7.42
C LYS A 181 -40.32 -41.34 8.22
#